data_AF-A0A495UNS9-F1
#
_entry.id   AF-A0A495UNS9-F1
#
_cell.length_a   1.000
_cell.length_b   1.000
_cell.length_c   1.000
_cell.angle_alpha   90.00
_cell.angle_beta   90.00
_cell.angle_gamma   90.00
#
_symmetry.space_group_name_H-M   'P 1'
#
loop_
_entity.id
_entity.type
_entity.pdbx_description
1 polymer ?
#
loop_
_entity_poly.entity_id
_entity_poly.type
_entity_poly.pdbx_seq_one_letter_code
_entity_poly.pdbx_strand_id
1 'polypeptide(L)'
;MSQFPSEVAFGALLQYAVRGQSPLSRRSRDVRTAIKTNGVLGSVAVIAHAAVRAKENLEADGCLSRLLGPDVTLVPMPRSSLIKEGSLWPARVICEALRACGIGDEILPCLSRAEAIGKAAFAASDRRPDPPDHYRTIRVESVRPLDSPTALVLVDDIVTRGSSFVGVLPHLTATFPGTPIHCFALLRTISQGDIESILDPVAGRITYRAGHLHRDP
;
A
#
# COMPACT_ATOMS: atom_id res chain seq x y z
N MET A 1 6.00 -19.25 18.28
CA MET A 1 6.53 -18.11 17.49
C MET A 1 5.33 -17.30 16.99
N SER A 2 5.41 -15.97 16.95
CA SER A 2 4.34 -15.13 16.36
C SER A 2 4.21 -15.48 14.87
N GLN A 3 2.99 -15.74 14.39
CA GLN A 3 2.72 -15.96 12.96
C GLN A 3 2.94 -14.69 12.10
N PHE A 4 3.07 -13.53 12.75
CA PHE A 4 3.27 -12.25 12.11
C PHE A 4 4.72 -11.80 12.17
N PRO A 5 5.25 -11.17 11.10
CA PRO A 5 6.58 -10.60 11.11
C PRO A 5 6.68 -9.49 12.16
N SER A 6 7.80 -9.46 12.89
CA SER A 6 8.04 -8.41 13.90
C SER A 6 8.45 -7.08 13.28
N GLU A 7 8.93 -7.10 12.04
CA GLU A 7 9.32 -5.93 11.24
C GLU A 7 8.91 -6.17 9.78
N VAL A 8 8.40 -5.13 9.12
CA VAL A 8 8.06 -5.11 7.69
C VAL A 8 8.63 -3.85 7.08
N ALA A 9 9.49 -4.01 6.06
CA ALA A 9 9.95 -2.88 5.26
C ALA A 9 8.80 -2.35 4.38
N PHE A 10 8.63 -1.02 4.34
CA PHE A 10 7.62 -0.39 3.50
C PHE A 10 8.14 0.86 2.81
N GLY A 11 7.51 1.22 1.69
CA GLY A 11 7.71 2.48 1.01
C GLY A 11 6.41 3.26 0.90
N ALA A 12 6.52 4.59 0.87
CA ALA A 12 5.39 5.45 0.51
C ALA A 12 5.86 6.64 -0.32
N LEU A 13 5.07 7.04 -1.32
CA LEU A 13 5.43 8.14 -2.21
C LEU A 13 4.91 9.49 -1.70
N LEU A 14 3.64 9.52 -1.30
CA LEU A 14 2.94 10.73 -0.91
C LEU A 14 2.63 10.72 0.59
N GLN A 15 2.37 11.89 1.17
CA GLN A 15 1.84 12.03 2.52
C GLN A 15 0.60 12.93 2.57
N TYR A 16 -0.28 12.68 3.55
CA TYR A 16 -1.40 13.56 3.85
C TYR A 16 -1.58 13.78 5.34
N ALA A 17 -1.95 15.01 5.71
CA ALA A 17 -2.28 15.37 7.08
C ALA A 17 -3.75 15.03 7.40
N VAL A 18 -3.98 14.24 8.45
CA VAL A 18 -5.34 13.93 8.91
C VAL A 18 -6.01 15.16 9.51
N ARG A 19 -5.25 15.89 10.35
CA ARG A 19 -5.75 17.00 11.18
C ARG A 19 -5.14 18.35 10.85
N GLY A 20 -4.20 18.40 9.91
CA GLY A 20 -3.56 19.65 9.47
C GLY A 20 -4.55 20.63 8.86
N GLN A 21 -4.33 21.91 9.14
CA GLN A 21 -5.25 23.02 8.81
C GLN A 21 -4.70 23.99 7.76
N SER A 22 -3.40 23.93 7.46
CA SER A 22 -2.81 24.69 6.36
C SER A 22 -3.48 24.37 5.02
N PRO A 23 -3.38 25.30 4.04
CA PRO A 23 -3.91 25.05 2.69
C PRO A 23 -3.35 23.77 2.05
N LEU A 24 -2.06 23.47 2.26
CA LEU A 24 -1.41 22.27 1.74
C LEU A 24 -1.97 21.00 2.39
N SER A 25 -2.13 20.99 3.71
CA SER A 25 -2.74 19.88 4.45
C SER A 25 -4.19 19.62 4.04
N ARG A 26 -4.97 20.66 3.74
CA ARG A 26 -6.33 20.49 3.18
C ARG A 26 -6.26 19.85 1.79
N ARG A 27 -5.42 20.38 0.90
CA ARG A 27 -5.21 19.84 -0.46
C ARG A 27 -4.75 18.38 -0.45
N SER A 28 -3.93 17.98 0.52
CA SER A 28 -3.48 16.59 0.67
C SER A 28 -4.64 15.60 0.90
N ARG A 29 -5.73 16.05 1.53
CA ARG A 29 -6.96 15.26 1.72
C ARG A 29 -7.79 15.16 0.44
N ASP A 30 -7.69 16.15 -0.44
CA ASP A 30 -8.29 16.08 -1.78
C ASP A 30 -7.55 15.05 -2.64
N VAL A 31 -6.21 15.07 -2.61
CA VAL A 31 -5.36 14.04 -3.25
C VAL A 31 -5.70 12.64 -2.73
N ARG A 32 -5.82 12.47 -1.41
CA ARG A 32 -6.28 11.22 -0.79
C ARG A 32 -7.64 10.76 -1.33
N THR A 33 -8.57 11.69 -1.51
CA THR A 33 -9.91 11.38 -2.03
C THR A 33 -9.84 10.97 -3.49
N ALA A 34 -9.10 11.71 -4.32
CA ALA A 34 -8.87 11.39 -5.71
C ALA A 34 -8.21 10.01 -5.88
N ILE A 35 -7.21 9.63 -5.07
CA ILE A 35 -6.62 8.28 -5.09
C ILE A 35 -7.70 7.21 -4.83
N LYS A 36 -8.55 7.41 -3.82
CA LYS A 36 -9.61 6.44 -3.47
C LYS A 36 -10.69 6.27 -4.53
N THR A 37 -10.90 7.29 -5.37
CA THR A 37 -11.93 7.31 -6.40
C THR A 37 -11.36 7.22 -7.82
N ASN A 38 -10.05 7.01 -7.98
CA ASN A 38 -9.35 7.15 -9.25
C ASN A 38 -9.71 8.47 -9.97
N GLY A 39 -9.72 9.55 -9.19
CA GLY A 39 -10.17 10.88 -9.60
C GLY A 39 -9.07 11.74 -10.21
N VAL A 40 -9.52 12.83 -10.82
CA VAL A 40 -8.70 13.89 -11.41
C VAL A 40 -8.81 15.13 -10.53
N LEU A 41 -7.69 15.82 -10.29
CA LEU A 41 -7.68 17.14 -9.64
C LEU A 41 -7.21 18.18 -10.65
N GLY A 42 -8.12 19.09 -11.04
CA GLY A 42 -7.89 19.96 -12.18
C GLY A 42 -7.77 19.14 -13.47
N SER A 43 -6.60 19.16 -14.10
CA SER A 43 -6.26 18.32 -15.27
C SER A 43 -5.39 17.11 -14.92
N VAL A 44 -5.07 16.90 -13.64
CA VAL A 44 -4.10 15.88 -13.20
C VAL A 44 -4.82 14.59 -12.79
N ALA A 45 -4.61 13.52 -13.56
CA ALA A 45 -4.97 12.16 -13.14
C ALA A 45 -4.02 11.72 -12.02
N VAL A 46 -4.51 11.74 -10.78
CA VAL A 46 -3.65 11.71 -9.58
C VAL A 46 -2.78 10.44 -9.50
N ILE A 47 -3.35 9.26 -9.76
CA ILE A 47 -2.60 8.00 -9.69
C ILE A 47 -1.55 7.91 -10.80
N ALA A 48 -1.90 8.28 -12.04
CA ALA A 48 -0.97 8.26 -13.16
C ALA A 48 0.21 9.23 -12.94
N HIS A 49 -0.09 10.45 -12.47
CA HIS A 49 0.95 11.42 -12.15
C HIS A 49 1.84 10.94 -11.00
N ALA A 50 1.26 10.30 -9.98
CA ALA A 50 2.03 9.73 -8.88
C ALA A 50 2.94 8.58 -9.34
N ALA A 51 2.52 7.75 -10.30
CA ALA A 51 3.38 6.72 -10.88
C ALA A 51 4.59 7.32 -11.62
N VAL A 52 4.42 8.42 -12.35
CA VAL A 52 5.54 9.18 -12.95
C VAL A 52 6.48 9.68 -11.86
N ARG A 53 5.95 10.28 -10.78
CA ARG A 53 6.77 10.73 -9.63
C ARG A 53 7.52 9.60 -8.94
N ALA A 54 6.95 8.40 -8.91
CA ALA A 54 7.65 7.21 -8.42
C ALA A 54 8.79 6.81 -9.35
N LYS A 55 8.58 6.83 -10.67
CA LYS A 55 9.62 6.52 -11.66
C LYS A 55 10.79 7.49 -11.56
N GLU A 56 10.53 8.78 -11.47
CA GLU A 56 11.56 9.81 -11.26
C GLU A 56 12.32 9.60 -9.94
N ASN A 57 11.66 9.12 -8.88
CA ASN A 57 12.35 8.76 -7.64
C ASN A 57 13.31 7.59 -7.83
N LEU A 58 12.94 6.59 -8.64
CA LEU A 58 13.80 5.43 -8.94
C LEU A 58 14.99 5.83 -9.82
N GLU A 59 14.75 6.63 -10.86
CA GLU A 59 15.81 7.10 -11.79
C GLU A 59 16.84 8.01 -11.11
N ALA A 60 16.44 8.71 -10.05
CA ALA A 60 17.32 9.52 -9.22
C ALA A 60 18.01 8.73 -8.09
N ASP A 61 17.98 7.39 -8.13
CA ASP A 61 18.47 6.51 -7.06
C ASP A 61 17.88 6.84 -5.67
N GLY A 62 16.64 7.34 -5.66
CA GLY A 62 15.92 7.74 -4.46
C GLY A 62 15.52 6.56 -3.58
N CYS A 63 14.97 6.86 -2.40
CA CYS A 63 14.73 5.83 -1.38
C CYS A 63 13.83 4.65 -1.81
N LEU A 64 12.95 4.84 -2.80
CA LEU A 64 12.05 3.78 -3.27
C LEU A 64 12.73 2.73 -4.14
N SER A 65 13.94 3.01 -4.67
CA SER A 65 14.74 2.03 -5.44
C SER A 65 15.10 0.77 -4.65
N ARG A 66 15.02 0.85 -3.31
CA ARG A 66 15.26 -0.28 -2.39
C ARG A 66 14.11 -1.28 -2.34
N LEU A 67 12.95 -0.94 -2.89
CA LEU A 67 11.69 -1.67 -2.73
C LEU A 67 10.99 -1.90 -4.06
N LEU A 68 11.14 -0.97 -5.01
CA LEU A 68 10.54 -1.00 -6.34
C LEU A 68 11.64 -1.13 -7.38
N GLY A 69 11.35 -1.87 -8.45
CA GLY A 69 12.25 -2.03 -9.60
C GLY A 69 11.46 -2.47 -10.83
N PRO A 70 12.12 -2.61 -11.99
CA PRO A 70 11.47 -3.12 -13.20
C PRO A 70 11.11 -4.61 -13.10
N ASP A 71 11.85 -5.40 -12.34
CA ASP A 71 11.74 -6.88 -12.34
C ASP A 71 10.88 -7.44 -11.18
N VAL A 72 10.15 -6.57 -10.48
CA VAL A 72 9.30 -6.97 -9.34
C VAL A 72 7.88 -7.26 -9.78
N THR A 73 7.25 -8.27 -9.19
CA THR A 73 5.83 -8.52 -9.40
C THR A 73 4.98 -7.71 -8.42
N LEU A 74 4.02 -6.94 -8.94
CA LEU A 74 3.14 -6.08 -8.15
C LEU A 74 1.89 -6.85 -7.70
N VAL A 75 1.67 -6.94 -6.39
CA VAL A 75 0.51 -7.62 -5.80
C VAL A 75 -0.44 -6.56 -5.21
N PRO A 76 -1.61 -6.29 -5.82
CA PRO A 76 -2.54 -5.31 -5.26
C PRO A 76 -3.23 -5.83 -3.99
N MET A 77 -3.21 -5.02 -2.93
CA MET A 77 -3.95 -5.26 -1.69
C MET A 77 -5.46 -5.25 -1.96
N PRO A 78 -6.23 -6.27 -1.54
CA PRO A 78 -7.66 -6.29 -1.77
C PRO A 78 -8.39 -5.23 -0.95
N ARG A 79 -9.48 -4.73 -1.52
CA ARG A 79 -10.39 -3.76 -0.89
C ARG A 79 -10.87 -4.25 0.48
N SER A 80 -11.19 -3.32 1.39
CA SER A 80 -11.79 -3.66 2.69
C SER A 80 -13.19 -4.31 2.58
N SER A 81 -13.90 -4.03 1.48
CA SER A 81 -15.17 -4.67 1.12
C SER A 81 -14.92 -5.84 0.17
N LEU A 82 -15.87 -6.78 0.10
CA LEU A 82 -15.91 -7.76 -0.99
C LEU A 82 -15.90 -7.02 -2.33
N ILE A 83 -15.02 -7.45 -3.23
CA ILE A 83 -14.92 -6.85 -4.57
C ILE A 83 -16.15 -7.30 -5.35
N LYS A 84 -17.01 -6.35 -5.71
CA LYS A 84 -18.08 -6.60 -6.68
C LYS A 84 -17.50 -6.42 -8.08
N GLU A 85 -17.99 -7.19 -9.03
CA GLU A 85 -17.65 -7.01 -10.44
C GLU A 85 -17.91 -5.55 -10.87
N GLY A 86 -16.96 -4.94 -11.58
CA GLY A 86 -17.01 -3.52 -11.98
C GLY A 86 -16.72 -2.50 -10.87
N SER A 87 -16.45 -2.92 -9.63
CA SER A 87 -16.12 -1.98 -8.55
C SER A 87 -14.66 -1.51 -8.61
N LEU A 88 -14.44 -0.24 -8.27
CA LEU A 88 -13.10 0.34 -8.25
C LEU A 88 -12.19 -0.34 -7.20
N TRP A 89 -11.02 -0.77 -7.67
CA TRP A 89 -9.94 -1.32 -6.86
C TRP A 89 -8.68 -0.43 -6.94
N PRO A 90 -8.54 0.59 -6.07
CA PRO A 90 -7.46 1.57 -6.18
C PRO A 90 -6.06 0.96 -6.18
N ALA A 91 -5.76 -0.02 -5.32
CA ALA A 91 -4.46 -0.70 -5.32
C ALA A 91 -4.13 -1.34 -6.68
N ARG A 92 -5.11 -1.94 -7.36
CA ARG A 92 -4.92 -2.49 -8.70
C ARG A 92 -4.65 -1.40 -9.73
N VAL A 93 -5.40 -0.31 -9.70
CA VAL A 93 -5.18 0.85 -10.59
C VAL A 93 -3.80 1.47 -10.37
N ILE A 94 -3.32 1.49 -9.11
CA ILE A 94 -1.96 1.92 -8.78
C ILE A 94 -0.94 0.98 -9.41
N CYS A 95 -1.09 -0.35 -9.29
CA CYS A 95 -0.20 -1.30 -9.96
C CYS A 95 -0.17 -1.10 -11.47
N GLU A 96 -1.32 -0.90 -12.10
CA GLU A 96 -1.45 -0.66 -13.55
C GLU A 96 -0.71 0.61 -13.97
N ALA A 97 -0.83 1.69 -13.19
CA ALA A 97 -0.13 2.94 -13.45
C ALA A 97 1.40 2.83 -13.24
N LEU A 98 1.84 2.12 -12.19
CA LEU A 98 3.26 1.86 -11.94
C LEU A 98 3.88 1.05 -13.09
N ARG A 99 3.22 -0.03 -13.51
CA ARG A 99 3.67 -0.86 -14.64
C ARG A 99 3.73 -0.08 -15.95
N ALA A 100 2.75 0.78 -16.21
CA ALA A 100 2.76 1.67 -17.38
C ALA A 100 3.95 2.65 -17.38
N CYS A 101 4.55 2.94 -16.21
CA CYS A 101 5.77 3.73 -16.07
C CYS A 101 7.06 2.87 -16.03
N GLY A 102 6.98 1.57 -16.29
CA GLY A 102 8.11 0.64 -16.23
C GLY A 102 8.55 0.27 -14.81
N ILE A 103 7.63 0.31 -13.84
CA ILE A 103 7.84 -0.17 -12.47
C ILE A 103 7.06 -1.46 -12.30
N GLY A 104 7.78 -2.57 -12.16
CA GLY A 104 7.24 -3.93 -12.13
C GLY A 104 6.94 -4.51 -13.51
N ASP A 105 7.13 -5.83 -13.63
CA ASP A 105 6.99 -6.58 -14.88
C ASP A 105 5.57 -7.13 -15.06
N GLU A 106 5.00 -7.60 -13.96
CA GLU A 106 3.74 -8.29 -13.86
C GLU A 106 2.88 -7.74 -12.71
N ILE A 107 1.56 -7.87 -12.86
CA ILE A 107 0.59 -7.58 -11.81
C ILE A 107 -0.11 -8.90 -11.46
N LEU A 108 0.04 -9.32 -10.21
CA LEU A 108 -0.52 -10.56 -9.70
C LEU A 108 -1.67 -10.28 -8.71
N PRO A 109 -2.93 -10.22 -9.17
CA PRO A 109 -4.09 -10.03 -8.30
C PRO A 109 -4.49 -11.36 -7.60
N CYS A 110 -3.59 -11.95 -6.81
CA CYS A 110 -3.81 -13.24 -6.15
C CYS A 110 -4.47 -13.14 -4.77
N LEU A 111 -4.76 -11.93 -4.29
CA LEU A 111 -5.35 -11.73 -2.97
C LEU A 111 -6.83 -11.38 -3.09
N SER A 112 -7.67 -12.09 -2.35
CA SER A 112 -9.09 -11.77 -2.19
C SER A 112 -9.45 -11.63 -0.71
N ARG A 113 -10.60 -11.02 -0.45
CA ARG A 113 -11.16 -10.91 0.88
C ARG A 113 -12.35 -11.87 0.98
N ALA A 114 -12.29 -12.82 1.90
CA ALA A 114 -13.38 -13.77 2.17
C ALA A 114 -14.55 -13.12 2.92
N GLU A 115 -14.26 -12.14 3.78
CA GLU A 115 -15.26 -11.45 4.62
C GLU A 115 -14.98 -9.95 4.70
N ALA A 116 -16.01 -9.10 4.57
CA ALA A 116 -15.83 -7.66 4.67
C ALA A 116 -15.31 -7.23 6.05
N ILE A 117 -14.39 -6.27 6.06
CA ILE A 117 -13.82 -5.73 7.30
C ILE A 117 -14.08 -4.22 7.41
N GLY A 118 -14.32 -3.75 8.64
CA GLY A 118 -14.50 -2.34 8.93
C GLY A 118 -13.30 -1.51 8.44
N LYS A 119 -13.53 -0.38 7.79
CA LYS A 119 -12.43 0.48 7.32
C LYS A 119 -11.72 1.12 8.50
N ALA A 120 -10.40 0.96 8.53
CA ALA A 120 -9.52 1.55 9.54
C ALA A 120 -9.69 3.09 9.69
N ALA A 121 -10.08 3.80 8.62
CA ALA A 121 -10.30 5.25 8.65
C ALA A 121 -11.58 5.67 9.39
N PHE A 122 -12.55 4.77 9.57
CA PHE A 122 -13.84 5.05 10.21
C PHE A 122 -13.97 4.45 11.61
N ALA A 123 -13.01 3.62 12.03
CA ALA A 123 -13.00 3.01 13.34
C ALA A 123 -12.32 3.92 14.38
N ALA A 124 -12.86 3.93 15.59
CA ALA A 124 -12.14 4.42 16.77
C ALA A 124 -10.85 3.60 16.98
N SER A 125 -9.87 4.14 17.71
CA SER A 125 -8.53 3.53 17.83
C SER A 125 -8.54 2.09 18.36
N ASP A 126 -9.55 1.74 19.16
CA ASP A 126 -9.82 0.45 19.78
C ASP A 126 -10.62 -0.53 18.89
N ARG A 127 -11.22 -0.04 17.79
CA ARG A 127 -12.03 -0.85 16.85
C ARG A 127 -11.40 -0.98 15.46
N ARG A 128 -10.20 -0.43 15.28
CA ARG A 128 -9.49 -0.50 14.01
C ARG A 128 -8.97 -1.93 13.83
N PRO A 129 -9.19 -2.55 12.65
CA PRO A 129 -8.65 -3.87 12.37
C PRO A 129 -7.16 -3.99 12.64
N ASP A 130 -6.79 -5.06 13.35
CA ASP A 130 -5.41 -5.39 13.64
C ASP A 130 -4.93 -6.56 12.75
N PRO A 131 -3.62 -6.87 12.73
CA PRO A 131 -3.08 -7.88 11.83
C PRO A 131 -3.81 -9.24 11.85
N PRO A 132 -4.28 -9.75 13.02
CA PRO A 132 -5.10 -10.97 13.07
C PRO A 132 -6.40 -10.91 12.26
N ASP A 133 -7.07 -9.75 12.22
CA ASP A 133 -8.31 -9.62 11.46
C ASP A 133 -8.06 -9.60 9.96
N HIS A 134 -6.99 -8.91 9.54
CA HIS A 134 -6.55 -8.92 8.15
C HIS A 134 -6.15 -10.34 7.71
N TYR A 135 -5.36 -11.05 8.51
CA TYR A 135 -4.97 -12.42 8.22
C TYR A 135 -6.16 -13.35 8.05
N ARG A 136 -7.12 -13.32 8.98
CA ARG A 136 -8.29 -14.20 8.97
C ARG A 136 -9.21 -13.96 7.77
N THR A 137 -9.32 -12.71 7.31
CA THR A 137 -10.28 -12.33 6.26
C THR A 137 -9.71 -12.38 4.84
N ILE A 138 -8.41 -12.65 4.68
CA ILE A 138 -7.72 -12.67 3.39
C ILE A 138 -7.52 -14.13 2.93
N ARG A 139 -7.65 -14.35 1.63
CA ARG A 139 -7.35 -15.61 0.97
C ARG A 139 -6.41 -15.37 -0.21
N VAL A 140 -5.59 -16.37 -0.48
CA VAL A 140 -4.80 -16.43 -1.71
C VAL A 140 -5.63 -17.24 -2.71
N GLU A 141 -5.99 -16.59 -3.81
CA GLU A 141 -6.64 -17.24 -4.95
C GLU A 141 -5.64 -18.16 -5.65
N SER A 142 -6.14 -19.18 -6.34
CA SER A 142 -5.29 -20.13 -7.07
C SER A 142 -4.39 -19.37 -8.05
N VAL A 143 -3.10 -19.34 -7.73
CA VAL A 143 -2.07 -18.76 -8.59
C VAL A 143 -1.63 -19.81 -9.57
N ARG A 144 -1.66 -19.48 -10.86
CA ARG A 144 -0.88 -20.26 -11.84
C ARG A 144 0.59 -20.19 -11.40
N PRO A 145 1.42 -21.21 -11.71
CA PRO A 145 2.85 -21.12 -11.47
C PRO A 145 3.34 -19.85 -12.17
N LEU A 146 3.72 -18.85 -11.39
CA LEU A 146 4.63 -17.83 -11.87
C LEU A 146 5.97 -18.53 -12.03
N ASP A 147 6.68 -18.24 -13.10
CA ASP A 147 8.12 -18.47 -13.10
C ASP A 147 8.66 -17.65 -11.92
N SER A 148 9.17 -18.35 -10.90
CA SER A 148 9.46 -17.84 -9.55
C SER A 148 9.83 -16.35 -9.52
N PRO A 149 8.95 -15.45 -9.05
CA PRO A 149 9.19 -14.02 -9.13
C PRO A 149 10.42 -13.63 -8.32
N THR A 150 11.23 -12.71 -8.85
CA THR A 150 12.49 -12.28 -8.20
C THR A 150 12.23 -11.57 -6.88
N ALA A 151 11.16 -10.78 -6.82
CA ALA A 151 10.61 -10.15 -5.62
C ALA A 151 9.13 -9.81 -5.82
N LEU A 152 8.38 -9.75 -4.72
CA LEU A 152 7.00 -9.26 -4.70
C LEU A 152 6.93 -7.89 -4.03
N VAL A 153 6.06 -7.02 -4.55
CA VAL A 153 5.68 -5.78 -3.88
C VAL A 153 4.18 -5.78 -3.61
N LEU A 154 3.81 -5.84 -2.34
CA LEU A 154 2.43 -5.69 -1.90
C LEU A 154 2.04 -4.20 -1.90
N VAL A 155 1.14 -3.83 -2.82
CA VAL A 155 0.74 -2.46 -3.10
C VAL A 155 -0.60 -2.12 -2.45
N ASP A 156 -0.66 -1.06 -1.65
CA ASP A 156 -1.91 -0.52 -1.09
C ASP A 156 -2.14 0.94 -1.51
N ASP A 157 -3.35 1.45 -1.36
CA ASP A 157 -3.64 2.85 -1.64
C ASP A 157 -3.11 3.75 -0.51
N ILE A 158 -3.32 3.36 0.74
CA ILE A 158 -2.99 4.16 1.92
C ILE A 158 -2.44 3.30 3.05
N VAL A 159 -1.24 3.66 3.53
CA VAL A 159 -0.71 3.14 4.79
C VAL A 159 -1.04 4.09 5.95
N THR A 160 -1.61 3.52 7.02
CA THR A 160 -1.83 4.19 8.31
C THR A 160 -0.80 3.70 9.34
N ARG A 161 -1.11 2.62 10.06
CA ARG A 161 -0.20 1.92 10.99
C ARG A 161 0.51 0.71 10.37
N GLY A 162 0.10 0.29 9.17
CA GLY A 162 0.64 -0.91 8.52
C GLY A 162 -0.03 -2.24 8.89
N SER A 163 -1.19 -2.21 9.56
CA SER A 163 -1.92 -3.40 10.00
C SER A 163 -2.26 -4.37 8.86
N SER A 164 -2.71 -3.85 7.72
CA SER A 164 -3.01 -4.64 6.53
C SER A 164 -1.78 -5.37 6.00
N PHE A 165 -0.64 -4.68 5.87
CA PHE A 165 0.62 -5.30 5.45
C PHE A 165 1.04 -6.43 6.39
N VAL A 166 1.13 -6.16 7.70
CA VAL A 166 1.55 -7.17 8.69
C VAL A 166 0.62 -8.38 8.69
N GLY A 167 -0.69 -8.18 8.54
CA GLY A 167 -1.67 -9.27 8.53
C GLY A 167 -1.70 -10.09 7.23
N VAL A 168 -1.34 -9.49 6.10
CA VAL A 168 -1.38 -10.15 4.78
C VAL A 168 -0.07 -10.84 4.42
N LEU A 169 1.06 -10.30 4.87
CA LEU A 169 2.40 -10.85 4.55
C LEU A 169 2.55 -12.36 4.80
N PRO A 170 2.03 -12.94 5.90
CA PRO A 170 2.15 -14.37 6.15
C PRO A 170 1.54 -15.25 5.05
N HIS A 171 0.46 -14.81 4.40
CA HIS A 171 -0.15 -15.52 3.27
C HIS A 171 0.80 -15.59 2.08
N LEU A 172 1.35 -14.44 1.68
CA LEU A 172 2.30 -14.37 0.56
C LEU A 172 3.60 -15.10 0.87
N THR A 173 4.09 -15.03 2.11
CA THR A 173 5.30 -15.74 2.54
C THR A 173 5.12 -17.26 2.47
N ALA A 174 3.92 -17.76 2.81
CA ALA A 174 3.59 -19.17 2.70
C ALA A 174 3.40 -19.62 1.25
N THR A 175 2.83 -18.77 0.39
CA THR A 175 2.62 -19.06 -1.04
C THR A 175 3.91 -18.97 -1.87
N PHE A 176 4.80 -18.05 -1.53
CA PHE A 176 6.07 -17.81 -2.25
C PHE A 176 7.27 -17.93 -1.28
N PRO A 177 7.60 -19.14 -0.79
CA PRO A 177 8.69 -19.32 0.14
C PRO A 177 10.03 -18.88 -0.46
N GLY A 178 10.77 -18.05 0.27
CA GLY A 178 12.09 -17.57 -0.14
C GLY A 178 12.09 -16.38 -1.09
N THR A 179 10.94 -15.97 -1.63
CA THR A 179 10.83 -14.74 -2.41
C THR A 179 10.84 -13.51 -1.50
N PRO A 180 11.70 -12.51 -1.74
CA PRO A 180 11.64 -11.23 -1.04
C PRO A 180 10.29 -10.54 -1.22
N ILE A 181 9.70 -10.03 -0.14
CA ILE A 181 8.42 -9.32 -0.16
C ILE A 181 8.60 -7.93 0.45
N HIS A 182 8.31 -6.91 -0.35
CA HIS A 182 8.28 -5.51 0.07
C HIS A 182 6.85 -4.99 0.14
N CYS A 183 6.62 -3.92 0.89
CA CYS A 183 5.34 -3.23 0.92
C CYS A 183 5.47 -1.83 0.33
N PHE A 184 4.46 -1.41 -0.42
CA PHE A 184 4.38 -0.05 -0.94
C PHE A 184 2.96 0.49 -0.79
N ALA A 185 2.82 1.72 -0.33
CA ALA A 185 1.55 2.43 -0.38
C ALA A 185 1.72 3.73 -1.16
N LEU A 186 0.76 4.09 -2.01
CA LEU A 186 0.86 5.35 -2.74
C LEU A 186 0.90 6.55 -1.77
N LEU A 187 0.15 6.47 -0.67
CA LEU A 187 -0.01 7.54 0.30
C LEU A 187 0.19 7.05 1.74
N ARG A 188 0.91 7.82 2.56
CA ARG A 188 0.99 7.60 4.02
C ARG A 188 0.25 8.66 4.82
N THR A 189 -0.17 8.26 6.01
CA THR A 189 -0.94 9.11 6.93
C THR A 189 -0.04 9.82 7.93
N ILE A 190 -0.12 11.15 8.00
CA ILE A 190 0.48 11.98 9.05
C ILE A 190 -0.63 12.36 10.04
N SER A 191 -0.54 11.82 11.26
CA SER A 191 -1.66 11.82 12.21
C SER A 191 -1.87 13.18 12.90
N GLN A 192 -0.78 13.92 13.14
CA GLN A 192 -0.78 15.20 13.85
C GLN A 192 -0.04 16.25 13.02
N GLY A 193 -0.41 17.52 13.21
CA GLY A 193 0.26 18.65 12.59
C GLY A 193 -0.07 18.86 11.12
N ASP A 194 0.55 19.90 10.57
CA ASP A 194 0.57 20.20 9.15
C ASP A 194 1.75 19.49 8.45
N ILE A 195 1.61 19.29 7.14
CA ILE A 195 2.70 18.80 6.29
C ILE A 195 3.30 19.96 5.49
N GLU A 196 4.57 19.83 5.15
CA GLU A 196 5.31 20.80 4.32
C GLU A 196 5.31 20.43 2.83
N SER A 197 5.04 19.15 2.52
CA SER A 197 5.00 18.61 1.16
C SER A 197 3.96 17.50 1.02
N ILE A 198 3.32 17.36 -0.14
CA ILE A 198 2.47 16.19 -0.46
C ILE A 198 3.32 15.07 -1.05
N LEU A 199 4.24 15.41 -1.97
CA LEU A 199 5.24 14.49 -2.48
C LEU A 199 6.38 14.40 -1.48
N ASP A 200 6.53 13.25 -0.85
CA ASP A 200 7.55 13.04 0.18
C ASP A 200 7.94 11.55 0.20
N PRO A 201 8.73 11.08 -0.77
CA PRO A 201 9.04 9.66 -0.88
C PRO A 201 9.84 9.17 0.35
N VAL A 202 9.43 8.05 0.93
CA VAL A 202 10.10 7.44 2.08
C VAL A 202 10.24 5.93 1.92
N ALA A 203 11.30 5.38 2.51
CA ALA A 203 11.46 3.97 2.80
C ALA A 203 11.64 3.81 4.32
N GLY A 204 10.78 3.00 4.93
CA GLY A 204 10.64 2.88 6.38
C GLY A 204 10.34 1.46 6.84
N ARG A 205 9.94 1.36 8.11
CA ARG A 205 9.62 0.10 8.77
C ARG A 205 8.28 0.19 9.50
N ILE A 206 7.58 -0.94 9.52
CA ILE A 206 6.45 -1.20 10.40
C ILE A 206 6.89 -2.26 11.40
N THR A 207 6.86 -1.94 12.68
CA THR A 207 7.16 -2.87 13.78
C THR A 207 5.86 -3.39 14.37
N TYR A 208 5.77 -4.71 14.59
CA TYR A 208 4.66 -5.36 15.29
C TYR A 208 5.18 -6.18 16.47
N ARG A 209 4.98 -5.68 17.70
CA ARG A 209 5.48 -6.32 18.93
C ARG A 209 4.42 -6.25 20.02
N ALA A 210 4.18 -7.39 20.69
CA ALA A 210 3.21 -7.51 21.77
C ALA A 210 1.81 -6.93 21.41
N GLY A 211 1.37 -7.09 20.16
CA GLY A 211 0.09 -6.55 19.69
C GLY A 211 0.12 -5.08 19.26
N HIS A 212 1.24 -4.38 19.44
CA HIS A 212 1.37 -2.96 19.09
C HIS A 212 2.05 -2.75 17.74
N LEU A 213 1.45 -1.86 16.93
CA LEU A 213 1.99 -1.42 15.65
C LEU A 213 2.64 -0.04 15.79
N HIS A 214 3.85 0.08 15.28
CA HIS A 214 4.54 1.35 15.10
C HIS A 214 5.08 1.46 13.67
N ARG A 215 4.97 2.63 13.07
CA ARG A 215 5.45 2.90 11.71
C ARG A 215 6.37 4.11 11.78
N ASP A 216 7.54 3.98 11.16
CA ASP A 216 8.58 5.02 11.08
C ASP A 216 9.21 5.01 9.69
N PRO A 217 9.40 6.16 9.01
CA PRO A 217 8.76 7.48 9.20
C PRO A 217 7.30 7.52 8.70
#